data_AF-A0A5C7GG96-F1
#
_entry.id   AF-A0A5C7GG96-F1
#
_cell.length_a   1.000
_cell.length_b   1.000
_cell.length_c   1.000
_cell.angle_alpha   90.00
_cell.angle_beta   90.00
_cell.angle_gamma   90.00
#
_symmetry.space_group_name_H-M   'P 1'
#
loop_
_entity.id
_entity.type
_entity.pdbx_description
1 polymer ?
#
loop_
_entity_poly.entity_id
_entity_poly.type
_entity_poly.pdbx_seq_one_letter_code
_entity_poly.pdbx_strand_id
1 'polypeptide(L)'
;MSNAIKFGTLNSIVGLILGIYIAYSAIGNGYWILAIGAPISAFVCGFHFWKLIFKKSTEKRNGKLILIGLLTGTVSHYLCWILLNIGMNICYWTTGNCTGSLGDPPAQIWQMLIYGIVMTGGSLLFFGWITIPSSIGIGFLVDRMNKKNVA
;
A
#
# COMPACT_ATOMS: atom_id res chain seq x y z
N MET A 1 4.63 -21.51 -1.38
CA MET A 1 4.68 -20.05 -1.05
C MET A 1 4.03 -19.79 0.30
N SER A 2 4.69 -19.07 1.21
CA SER A 2 4.15 -18.72 2.54
C SER A 2 2.87 -17.88 2.42
N ASN A 3 1.91 -18.06 3.34
CA ASN A 3 0.66 -17.29 3.36
C ASN A 3 0.89 -15.78 3.42
N ALA A 4 1.93 -15.34 4.13
CA ALA A 4 2.32 -13.93 4.17
C ALA A 4 2.72 -13.39 2.80
N ILE A 5 3.45 -14.18 2.01
CA ILE A 5 3.87 -13.78 0.66
C ILE A 5 2.65 -13.78 -0.28
N LYS A 6 1.77 -14.79 -0.20
CA LYS A 6 0.51 -14.80 -0.98
C LYS A 6 -0.35 -13.57 -0.69
N PHE A 7 -0.55 -13.27 0.59
CA PHE A 7 -1.32 -12.12 1.04
C PHE A 7 -0.73 -10.79 0.56
N GLY A 8 0.58 -10.61 0.73
CA GLY A 8 1.30 -9.44 0.22
C GLY A 8 1.21 -9.32 -1.31
N THR A 9 1.37 -10.43 -2.04
CA THR A 9 1.33 -10.44 -3.52
C THR A 9 -0.06 -10.05 -4.04
N LEU A 10 -1.12 -10.60 -3.46
CA LEU A 10 -2.49 -10.27 -3.89
C LEU A 10 -2.83 -8.80 -3.57
N ASN A 11 -2.42 -8.29 -2.41
CA ASN A 11 -2.56 -6.86 -2.10
C ASN A 11 -1.70 -5.98 -3.03
N SER A 12 -0.52 -6.44 -3.43
CA SER A 12 0.31 -5.76 -4.42
C SER A 12 -0.39 -5.61 -5.76
N ILE A 13 -1.16 -6.60 -6.21
CA ILE A 13 -1.95 -6.50 -7.45
C ILE A 13 -3.01 -5.40 -7.34
N VAL A 14 -3.73 -5.35 -6.20
CA VAL A 14 -4.70 -4.27 -5.94
C VAL A 14 -4.00 -2.91 -5.93
N GLY A 15 -2.85 -2.81 -5.25
CA GLY A 15 -2.03 -1.60 -5.22
C GLY A 15 -1.57 -1.16 -6.60
N LEU A 16 -1.16 -2.09 -7.46
CA LEU A 16 -0.76 -1.81 -8.84
C LEU A 16 -1.94 -1.26 -9.67
N ILE A 17 -3.11 -1.91 -9.60
CA ILE A 17 -4.30 -1.46 -10.34
C ILE A 17 -4.69 -0.04 -9.93
N LEU A 18 -4.75 0.24 -8.62
CA LEU A 18 -5.05 1.57 -8.12
C LEU A 18 -3.96 2.59 -8.45
N GLY A 19 -2.68 2.20 -8.34
CA GLY A 19 -1.54 3.04 -8.70
C GLY A 19 -1.55 3.45 -10.16
N ILE A 20 -1.85 2.52 -11.08
CA ILE A 20 -2.04 2.78 -12.50
C ILE A 20 -3.24 3.71 -12.72
N TYR A 21 -4.38 3.41 -12.11
CA TYR A 21 -5.57 4.25 -12.25
C TYR A 21 -5.30 5.70 -11.84
N ILE A 22 -4.63 5.91 -10.69
CA ILE A 22 -4.28 7.25 -10.21
C ILE A 22 -3.25 7.91 -11.14
N ALA A 23 -2.25 7.16 -11.60
CA ALA A 23 -1.26 7.69 -12.53
C ALA A 23 -1.89 8.23 -13.83
N TYR A 24 -2.97 7.62 -14.31
CA TYR A 24 -3.70 8.08 -15.50
C TYR A 24 -4.72 9.21 -15.24
N SER A 25 -5.30 9.26 -14.04
CA SER A 25 -6.41 10.17 -13.73
C SER A 25 -5.99 11.43 -12.97
N ALA A 26 -4.82 11.43 -12.34
CA ALA A 26 -4.34 12.57 -11.56
C ALA A 26 -3.83 13.72 -12.46
N ILE A 27 -4.13 14.95 -12.05
CA ILE A 27 -3.62 16.16 -12.70
C ILE A 27 -2.28 16.52 -12.06
N GLY A 28 -1.18 16.39 -12.82
CA GLY A 28 0.17 16.75 -12.39
C GLY A 28 1.22 15.74 -12.88
N ASN A 29 2.48 16.17 -12.93
CA ASN A 29 3.59 15.30 -13.31
C ASN A 29 4.06 14.48 -12.09
N GLY A 30 4.54 13.26 -12.32
CA GLY A 30 5.14 12.41 -11.27
C GLY A 30 4.23 11.39 -10.60
N TYR A 31 2.91 11.46 -10.81
CA TYR A 31 1.97 10.45 -10.26
C TYR A 31 2.18 9.04 -10.83
N TRP A 32 2.90 8.88 -11.94
CA TRP A 32 3.31 7.59 -12.47
C TRP A 32 4.13 6.76 -11.48
N ILE A 33 4.83 7.41 -10.54
CA ILE A 33 5.58 6.74 -9.48
C ILE A 33 4.65 5.94 -8.54
N LEU A 34 3.37 6.31 -8.41
CA LEU A 34 2.39 5.54 -7.64
C LEU A 34 2.15 4.15 -8.22
N ALA A 35 2.27 3.94 -9.54
CA ALA A 35 2.18 2.61 -10.15
C ALA A 35 3.28 1.66 -9.64
N ILE A 36 4.37 2.19 -9.06
CA ILE A 36 5.47 1.43 -8.46
C ILE A 36 5.36 1.44 -6.93
N GLY A 37 5.14 2.61 -6.32
CA GLY A 37 5.08 2.77 -4.87
C GLY A 37 3.90 2.05 -4.22
N ALA A 38 2.72 2.07 -4.84
CA ALA A 38 1.52 1.44 -4.31
C ALA A 38 1.63 -0.10 -4.19
N PRO A 39 2.05 -0.85 -5.22
CA PRO A 39 2.23 -2.29 -5.09
C PRO A 39 3.29 -2.67 -4.05
N ILE A 40 4.44 -1.96 -4.03
CA ILE A 40 5.51 -2.21 -3.06
C ILE A 40 5.00 -2.00 -1.63
N SER A 41 4.32 -0.88 -1.39
CA SER A 41 3.77 -0.55 -0.08
C SER A 41 2.76 -1.60 0.40
N ALA A 42 1.80 -1.97 -0.47
CA ALA A 42 0.79 -2.96 -0.16
C ALA A 42 1.40 -4.34 0.14
N PHE A 43 2.42 -4.74 -0.64
CA PHE A 43 3.16 -5.97 -0.39
C PHE A 43 3.88 -5.95 0.96
N VAL A 44 4.66 -4.90 1.22
CA VAL A 44 5.48 -4.77 2.43
C VAL A 44 4.59 -4.77 3.68
N CYS A 45 3.55 -3.95 3.71
CA CYS A 45 2.60 -3.92 4.83
C CYS A 45 1.92 -5.28 5.01
N GLY A 46 1.40 -5.87 3.94
CA GLY A 46 0.67 -7.13 4.03
C GLY A 46 1.55 -8.28 4.53
N PHE A 47 2.77 -8.40 4.00
CA PHE A 47 3.73 -9.41 4.42
C PHE A 47 4.06 -9.28 5.92
N HIS A 48 4.36 -8.07 6.39
CA HIS A 48 4.76 -7.84 7.78
C HIS A 48 3.59 -8.04 8.74
N PHE A 49 2.43 -7.46 8.49
CA PHE A 49 1.27 -7.63 9.38
C PHE A 49 0.81 -9.08 9.47
N TRP A 50 0.82 -9.81 8.35
CA TRP A 50 0.54 -11.25 8.38
C TRP A 50 1.53 -12.00 9.28
N LYS A 51 2.84 -11.78 9.10
CA LYS A 51 3.87 -12.46 9.92
C LYS A 51 3.80 -12.08 11.39
N LEU A 52 3.47 -10.84 11.72
CA LEU A 52 3.42 -10.37 13.11
C LEU A 52 2.18 -10.90 13.84
N ILE A 53 1.01 -10.88 13.20
CA ILE A 53 -0.27 -11.19 13.86
C ILE A 53 -0.58 -12.69 13.87
N PHE A 54 -0.25 -13.44 12.80
CA PHE A 54 -0.51 -14.89 12.75
C PHE A 54 0.51 -15.74 13.52
N LYS A 55 1.55 -15.12 14.09
CA LYS A 55 2.70 -15.84 14.66
C LYS A 55 2.44 -16.66 15.92
N LYS A 56 1.27 -16.53 16.58
CA LYS A 56 1.14 -16.96 18.00
C LYS A 56 -0.06 -17.83 18.38
N SER A 57 -1.14 -17.93 17.61
CA SER A 57 -2.30 -18.80 17.96
C SER A 57 -3.36 -18.82 16.85
N THR A 58 -4.14 -19.91 16.74
CA THR A 58 -5.33 -20.01 15.86
C THR A 58 -6.60 -19.39 16.48
N GLU A 59 -6.57 -19.01 17.75
CA GLU A 59 -7.70 -18.35 18.41
C GLU A 59 -8.04 -17.03 17.71
N LYS A 60 -9.34 -16.75 17.60
CA LYS A 60 -9.89 -15.54 16.95
C LYS A 60 -9.36 -15.33 15.52
N ARG A 61 -9.17 -16.40 14.76
CA ARG A 61 -8.63 -16.38 13.37
C ARG A 61 -9.32 -15.35 12.47
N ASN A 62 -10.65 -15.31 12.45
CA ASN A 62 -11.40 -14.35 11.64
C ASN A 62 -11.11 -12.90 12.06
N GLY A 63 -11.06 -12.63 13.37
CA GLY A 63 -10.70 -11.31 13.89
C GLY A 63 -9.27 -10.90 13.50
N LYS A 64 -8.32 -11.84 13.50
CA LYS A 64 -6.95 -11.60 13.02
C LYS A 64 -6.91 -11.26 11.53
N LEU A 65 -7.70 -11.95 10.70
CA LEU A 65 -7.79 -11.65 9.26
C LEU A 65 -8.35 -10.25 9.01
N ILE A 66 -9.41 -9.88 9.74
CA ILE A 66 -9.98 -8.52 9.67
C ILE A 66 -8.94 -7.49 10.09
N LEU A 67 -8.24 -7.71 11.22
CA LEU A 67 -7.22 -6.79 11.72
C LEU A 67 -6.04 -6.63 10.74
N ILE A 68 -5.52 -7.73 10.21
CA ILE A 68 -4.44 -7.70 9.21
C ILE A 68 -4.92 -6.95 7.95
N GLY A 69 -6.14 -7.23 7.51
CA GLY A 69 -6.77 -6.58 6.36
C GLY A 69 -6.87 -5.06 6.55
N LEU A 70 -7.43 -4.65 7.68
CA LEU A 70 -7.56 -3.25 8.09
C LEU A 70 -6.19 -2.55 8.17
N LEU A 71 -5.23 -3.12 8.89
CA LEU A 71 -3.91 -2.51 9.04
C LEU A 71 -3.18 -2.42 7.69
N THR A 72 -3.27 -3.45 6.86
CA THR A 72 -2.65 -3.45 5.52
C THR A 72 -3.32 -2.42 4.61
N GLY A 73 -4.65 -2.40 4.58
CA GLY A 73 -5.43 -1.46 3.78
C GLY A 73 -5.28 -0.01 4.24
N THR A 74 -4.93 0.23 5.50
CA THR A 74 -4.73 1.58 6.04
C THR A 74 -3.27 2.05 5.96
N VAL A 75 -2.35 1.30 6.56
CA VAL A 75 -0.95 1.73 6.75
C VAL A 75 -0.17 1.75 5.43
N SER A 76 -0.59 0.95 4.44
CA SER A 76 0.02 1.00 3.11
C SER A 76 -0.16 2.34 2.41
N HIS A 77 -1.18 3.15 2.74
CA HIS A 77 -1.31 4.49 2.17
C HIS A 77 -0.18 5.40 2.65
N TYR A 78 0.14 5.37 3.94
CA TYR A 78 1.23 6.15 4.52
C TYR A 78 2.58 5.78 3.93
N LEU A 79 2.88 4.48 3.88
CA LEU A 79 4.12 4.00 3.27
C LEU A 79 4.18 4.31 1.76
N CYS A 80 3.03 4.30 1.06
CA CYS A 80 2.97 4.68 -0.36
C CYS A 80 3.34 6.15 -0.56
N TRP A 81 2.86 7.06 0.29
CA TRP A 81 3.24 8.48 0.23
C TRP A 81 4.73 8.71 0.47
N ILE A 82 5.32 7.98 1.42
CA ILE A 82 6.78 8.03 1.64
C ILE A 82 7.53 7.57 0.38
N LEU A 83 7.14 6.42 -0.20
CA LEU A 83 7.78 5.88 -1.39
C LEU A 83 7.62 6.82 -2.60
N LEU A 84 6.43 7.42 -2.77
CA LEU A 84 6.19 8.43 -3.80
C LEU A 84 7.16 9.59 -3.66
N ASN A 85 7.30 10.14 -2.44
CA ASN A 85 8.17 11.29 -2.21
C ASN A 85 9.66 10.95 -2.42
N ILE A 86 10.10 9.77 -2.00
CA ILE A 86 11.45 9.27 -2.31
C ILE A 86 11.65 9.18 -3.82
N GLY A 87 10.71 8.58 -4.56
CA GLY A 87 10.79 8.46 -6.01
C GLY A 87 10.81 9.82 -6.72
N MET A 88 9.97 10.76 -6.28
CA MET A 88 9.92 12.13 -6.83
C MET A 88 11.25 12.86 -6.61
N ASN A 89 11.82 12.77 -5.40
CA ASN A 89 13.12 13.38 -5.11
C ASN A 89 14.24 12.76 -5.95
N ILE A 90 14.29 11.42 -6.08
CA ILE A 90 15.28 10.76 -6.94
C ILE A 90 15.14 11.25 -8.38
N CYS A 91 13.93 11.24 -8.94
CA CYS A 91 13.69 11.71 -10.30
C CYS A 91 14.11 13.18 -10.49
N TYR A 92 13.79 14.05 -9.53
CA TYR A 92 14.18 15.46 -9.55
C TYR A 92 15.70 15.61 -9.51
N TRP A 93 16.40 14.91 -8.63
CA TRP A 93 17.87 14.98 -8.54
C TRP A 93 18.58 14.43 -9.79
N THR A 94 17.99 13.45 -10.49
CA THR A 94 18.62 12.86 -11.68
C THR A 94 18.24 13.55 -12.99
N THR A 95 17.06 14.15 -13.08
CA THR A 95 16.53 14.69 -14.35
C THR A 95 16.04 16.14 -14.31
N GLY A 96 15.80 16.69 -13.12
CA GLY A 96 15.18 18.02 -12.94
C GLY A 96 13.69 18.11 -13.26
N ASN A 97 13.07 17.07 -13.83
CA ASN A 97 11.73 17.16 -14.44
C ASN A 97 10.57 16.77 -13.52
N CYS A 98 10.82 16.11 -12.39
CA CYS A 98 9.79 15.74 -11.42
C CYS A 98 9.56 16.88 -10.41
N THR A 99 8.84 17.91 -10.83
CA THR A 99 8.45 19.06 -10.00
C THR A 99 7.00 18.98 -9.56
N GLY A 100 6.64 19.77 -8.54
CA GLY A 100 5.24 20.01 -8.20
C GLY A 100 4.49 20.76 -9.30
N SER A 101 3.18 20.91 -9.13
CA SER A 101 2.30 21.57 -10.11
C SER A 101 2.65 23.02 -10.42
N LEU A 102 3.40 23.68 -9.54
CA LEU A 102 3.88 25.06 -9.70
C LEU A 102 5.33 25.15 -10.23
N GLY A 103 5.97 24.01 -10.53
CA GLY A 103 7.38 23.95 -10.93
C GLY A 103 8.37 23.88 -9.76
N ASP A 104 7.89 23.92 -8.52
CA ASP A 104 8.73 23.81 -7.33
C ASP A 104 9.34 22.40 -7.16
N PRO A 105 10.50 22.29 -6.50
CA PRO A 105 11.07 20.99 -6.14
C PRO A 105 10.09 20.17 -5.28
N PRO A 106 10.17 18.82 -5.33
CA PRO A 106 9.42 17.97 -4.40
C PRO A 106 9.68 18.34 -2.94
N ALA A 107 8.67 18.15 -2.09
CA ALA A 107 8.85 18.26 -0.65
C ALA A 107 9.99 17.34 -0.18
N GLN A 108 10.72 17.80 0.82
CA GLN A 108 11.85 17.06 1.36
C GLN A 108 11.40 15.76 2.04
N ILE A 109 12.26 14.73 2.02
CA ILE A 109 11.87 13.38 2.48
C ILE A 109 11.38 13.37 3.94
N TRP A 110 12.06 14.13 4.83
CA TRP A 110 11.67 14.21 6.24
C TRP A 110 10.36 14.95 6.46
N GLN A 111 10.01 15.90 5.59
CA GLN A 111 8.72 16.58 5.64
C GLN A 111 7.58 15.61 5.35
N MET A 112 7.80 14.64 4.46
CA MET A 112 6.79 13.62 4.13
C MET A 112 6.52 12.65 5.28
N LEU A 113 7.41 12.53 6.28
CA LEU A 113 7.11 11.74 7.50
C LEU A 113 5.95 12.35 8.30
N ILE A 114 5.76 13.67 8.23
CA ILE A 114 4.67 14.36 8.91
C ILE A 114 3.50 14.56 7.94
N TYR A 115 3.76 15.14 6.76
CA TYR A 115 2.72 15.40 5.77
C TYR A 115 2.07 14.11 5.25
N GLY A 116 2.80 13.00 5.22
CA GLY A 116 2.28 11.70 4.84
C GLY A 116 1.08 11.27 5.68
N ILE A 117 0.97 11.69 6.94
CA ILE A 117 -0.21 11.39 7.80
C ILE A 117 -1.45 12.08 7.25
N VAL A 118 -1.35 13.36 6.92
CA VAL A 118 -2.45 14.16 6.36
C VAL A 118 -2.86 13.62 4.99
N MET A 119 -1.86 13.35 4.13
CA MET A 119 -2.09 12.78 2.80
C MET A 119 -2.70 11.36 2.86
N THR A 120 -2.36 10.59 3.90
CA THR A 120 -2.99 9.30 4.19
C THR A 120 -4.47 9.49 4.50
N GLY A 121 -4.84 10.47 5.33
CA GLY A 121 -6.23 10.78 5.62
C GLY A 121 -7.05 11.04 4.35
N GLY A 122 -6.54 11.89 3.46
CA GLY A 122 -7.19 12.14 2.15
C GLY A 122 -7.26 10.87 1.28
N SER A 123 -6.17 10.11 1.19
CA SER A 123 -6.12 8.88 0.39
C SER A 123 -7.08 7.80 0.92
N LEU A 124 -7.27 7.71 2.24
CA LEU A 124 -8.24 6.79 2.86
C LEU A 124 -9.68 7.20 2.61
N LEU A 125 -9.98 8.51 2.56
CA LEU A 125 -11.31 9.00 2.20
C LEU A 125 -11.71 8.52 0.79
N PHE A 126 -10.80 8.62 -0.17
CA PHE A 126 -11.09 8.31 -1.58
C PHE A 126 -10.93 6.84 -1.95
N PHE A 127 -9.93 6.14 -1.37
CA PHE A 127 -9.59 4.77 -1.78
C PHE A 127 -9.64 3.76 -0.63
N GLY A 128 -9.76 4.21 0.63
CA GLY A 128 -9.81 3.33 1.81
C GLY A 128 -11.00 2.36 1.78
N TRP A 129 -12.14 2.79 1.26
CA TRP A 129 -13.32 1.94 1.08
C TRP A 129 -13.13 0.84 0.02
N ILE A 130 -12.08 0.91 -0.80
CA ILE A 130 -11.66 -0.15 -1.72
C ILE A 130 -10.53 -0.98 -1.07
N THR A 131 -9.48 -0.32 -0.60
CA THR A 131 -8.25 -1.00 -0.14
C THR A 131 -8.49 -1.81 1.13
N ILE A 132 -9.27 -1.30 2.10
CA ILE A 132 -9.56 -2.00 3.35
C ILE A 132 -10.43 -3.25 3.10
N PRO A 133 -11.61 -3.17 2.44
CA PRO A 133 -12.42 -4.36 2.18
C PRO A 133 -11.72 -5.38 1.28
N SER A 134 -10.98 -4.93 0.25
CA SER A 134 -10.21 -5.82 -0.63
C SER A 134 -9.15 -6.58 0.15
N SER A 135 -8.40 -5.89 1.01
CA SER A 135 -7.37 -6.49 1.85
C SER A 135 -7.94 -7.50 2.85
N ILE A 136 -9.09 -7.20 3.47
CA ILE A 136 -9.80 -8.15 4.35
C ILE A 136 -10.25 -9.39 3.54
N GLY A 137 -10.87 -9.19 2.38
CA GLY A 137 -11.32 -10.27 1.50
C GLY A 137 -10.18 -11.17 1.03
N ILE A 138 -9.05 -10.58 0.64
CA ILE A 138 -7.82 -11.31 0.29
C ILE A 138 -7.33 -12.13 1.48
N GLY A 139 -7.44 -11.61 2.71
CA GLY A 139 -7.08 -12.35 3.91
C GLY A 139 -7.86 -13.66 4.03
N PHE A 140 -9.19 -13.58 3.92
CA PHE A 140 -10.06 -14.76 3.93
C PHE A 140 -9.81 -15.70 2.74
N LEU A 141 -9.51 -15.16 1.56
CA LEU A 141 -9.17 -15.97 0.39
C LEU A 141 -7.89 -16.80 0.63
N VAL A 142 -6.81 -16.15 1.10
CA VAL A 142 -5.55 -16.83 1.41
C VAL A 142 -5.76 -17.88 2.50
N ASP A 143 -6.59 -17.59 3.50
CA ASP A 143 -6.96 -18.55 4.55
C ASP A 143 -7.61 -19.81 3.97
N ARG A 144 -8.59 -19.61 3.08
CA ARG A 144 -9.34 -20.69 2.43
C ARG A 144 -8.46 -21.52 1.49
N MET A 145 -7.58 -20.88 0.73
CA MET A 145 -6.61 -21.57 -0.12
C MET A 145 -5.68 -22.46 0.69
N ASN A 146 -5.31 -22.05 1.91
CA ASN A 146 -4.43 -22.85 2.75
C ASN A 146 -5.14 -24.09 3.31
N LYS A 147 -6.41 -23.96 3.71
CA LYS A 147 -7.21 -25.10 4.21
C LYS A 147 -7.41 -26.19 3.15
N LYS A 148 -7.59 -25.82 1.88
CA LYS A 148 -7.74 -26.75 0.76
C LYS A 148 -6.48 -27.55 0.41
N ASN A 149 -5.30 -27.09 0.82
CA ASN A 149 -4.04 -27.78 0.53
C ASN A 149 -3.61 -28.77 1.63
N VAL A 150 -4.36 -28.84 2.73
CA VAL A 150 -4.09 -29.72 3.88
C VAL A 150 -5.12 -30.84 4.01
N ALA A 151 -6.24 -30.74 3.27
CA ALA A 151 -7.25 -31.78 3.11
C ALA A 151 -6.97 -32.57 1.83
#